data_AF-A0A9Q9FI08-F1
#
_entry.id   AF-A0A9Q9FI08-F1
#
_cell.length_a   1.000
_cell.length_b   1.000
_cell.length_c   1.000
_cell.angle_alpha   90.00
_cell.angle_beta   90.00
_cell.angle_gamma   90.00
#
_symmetry.space_group_name_H-M   'P 1'
#
loop_
_entity.id
_entity.type
_entity.pdbx_description
1 polymer ?
#
loop_
_entity_poly.entity_id
_entity_poly.type
_entity_poly.pdbx_seq_one_letter_code
_entity_poly.pdbx_strand_id
1 'polypeptide(L)'
;MKIDHITARDTEAIIEQSKKLIKIGYWDNVKVSVLQRWLDNFKDEKEKYLAASVLSELIYRNRETVTSMGYNISSIILPQILEELDIYHIEDIEKWMNDINSPKHARNLPFRTSVINNVDSKVTKSGDVIHTFLQRDFFDKNLGVKVENIEKLPPRIKAIVFFDDMLGSGTQIDTFMKETNLDELGKKIIFIPFAALRDSTIRIQSKYKNLIIRPVEYLDENHSFFRASNRRINREYFYTHNDFLRLYIDICNKNSISNPLGFGNLGLSYVLANSTPNNNLSFLWFENEGWNRLFKR
;
A
#
# COMPACT_ATOMS: atom_id res chain seq x y z
N MET A 1 -21.54 16.16 -18.32
CA MET A 1 -20.62 15.22 -19.00
C MET A 1 -21.26 14.63 -20.25
N LYS A 2 -20.63 14.80 -21.42
CA LYS A 2 -21.06 14.23 -22.71
C LYS A 2 -20.02 13.19 -23.14
N ILE A 3 -20.46 11.99 -23.50
CA ILE A 3 -19.61 10.93 -24.08
C ILE A 3 -19.71 11.04 -25.60
N ASP A 4 -18.57 11.14 -26.28
CA ASP A 4 -18.50 11.08 -27.74
C ASP A 4 -18.14 9.66 -28.22
N HIS A 5 -18.29 9.40 -29.52
CA HIS A 5 -17.98 8.10 -30.12
C HIS A 5 -16.52 7.66 -29.89
N ILE A 6 -15.59 8.61 -29.79
CA ILE A 6 -14.18 8.34 -29.49
C ILE A 6 -14.03 7.80 -28.06
N THR A 7 -14.70 8.43 -27.10
CA THR A 7 -14.72 8.04 -25.69
C THR A 7 -15.35 6.67 -25.49
N ALA A 8 -16.45 6.38 -26.21
CA ALA A 8 -17.09 5.07 -26.16
C ALA A 8 -16.14 3.96 -26.66
N ARG A 9 -15.46 4.19 -27.81
CA ARG A 9 -14.47 3.24 -28.34
C ARG A 9 -13.27 3.06 -27.41
N ASP A 10 -12.78 4.13 -26.79
CA ASP A 10 -11.69 4.07 -25.81
C ASP A 10 -12.10 3.26 -24.57
N THR A 11 -13.34 3.41 -24.10
CA THR A 11 -13.92 2.62 -23.00
C THR A 11 -13.82 1.13 -23.26
N GLU A 12 -14.27 0.69 -24.44
CA GLU A 12 -14.21 -0.73 -24.83
C GLU A 12 -12.77 -1.24 -24.94
N ALA A 13 -11.89 -0.44 -25.54
CA ALA A 13 -10.48 -0.81 -25.70
C ALA A 13 -9.78 -1.02 -24.34
N ILE A 14 -10.04 -0.14 -23.37
CA ILE A 14 -9.48 -0.27 -22.01
C ILE A 14 -10.02 -1.51 -21.32
N ILE A 15 -11.32 -1.77 -21.40
CA ILE A 15 -11.92 -2.97 -20.79
C ILE A 15 -11.30 -4.24 -21.38
N GLU A 16 -11.13 -4.31 -22.70
CA GLU A 16 -10.47 -5.44 -23.35
C GLU A 16 -8.99 -5.55 -22.98
N GLN A 17 -8.29 -4.44 -22.80
CA GLN A 17 -6.91 -4.43 -22.29
C GLN A 17 -6.86 -5.00 -20.85
N SER A 18 -7.74 -4.58 -19.96
CA SER A 18 -7.84 -5.12 -18.60
C SER A 18 -8.12 -6.62 -18.60
N LYS A 19 -9.02 -7.10 -19.47
CA LYS A 19 -9.26 -8.55 -19.64
C LYS A 19 -8.00 -9.28 -20.12
N LYS A 20 -7.23 -8.69 -21.05
CA LYS A 20 -5.95 -9.26 -21.51
C LYS A 20 -4.93 -9.32 -20.37
N LEU A 21 -4.77 -8.26 -19.58
CA LEU A 21 -3.87 -8.23 -18.42
C LEU A 21 -4.21 -9.33 -17.41
N ILE A 22 -5.49 -9.62 -17.20
CA ILE A 22 -5.92 -10.77 -16.39
C ILE A 22 -5.55 -12.10 -17.05
N LYS A 23 -5.86 -12.27 -18.35
CA LYS A 23 -5.63 -13.53 -19.08
C LYS A 23 -4.15 -13.92 -19.16
N ILE A 24 -3.25 -12.95 -19.28
CA ILE A 24 -1.80 -13.18 -19.30
C ILE A 24 -1.19 -13.33 -17.90
N GLY A 25 -2.01 -13.23 -16.84
CA GLY A 25 -1.55 -13.39 -15.45
C GLY A 25 -0.89 -12.16 -14.84
N TYR A 26 -0.97 -10.97 -15.47
CA TYR A 26 -0.43 -9.75 -14.87
C TYR A 26 -1.28 -9.31 -13.67
N TRP A 27 -2.61 -9.28 -13.80
CA TRP A 27 -3.53 -9.12 -12.66
C TRP A 27 -3.84 -10.47 -12.02
N ASP A 28 -2.79 -11.10 -11.47
CA ASP A 28 -2.75 -12.50 -11.02
C ASP A 28 -3.79 -12.91 -9.97
N ASN A 29 -4.33 -11.96 -9.19
CA ASN A 29 -5.38 -12.22 -8.20
C ASN A 29 -6.80 -11.81 -8.64
N VAL A 30 -7.00 -11.46 -9.91
CA VAL A 30 -8.32 -11.11 -10.47
C VAL A 30 -8.71 -12.11 -11.54
N LYS A 31 -9.99 -12.53 -11.56
CA LYS A 31 -10.56 -13.33 -12.66
C LYS A 31 -11.34 -12.44 -13.61
N VAL A 32 -11.40 -12.80 -14.89
CA VAL A 32 -12.22 -12.07 -15.88
C VAL A 32 -13.68 -11.99 -15.45
N SER A 33 -14.22 -13.03 -14.80
CA SER A 33 -15.57 -13.02 -14.26
C SER A 33 -15.77 -12.04 -13.09
N VAL A 34 -14.72 -11.79 -12.29
CA VAL A 34 -14.75 -10.77 -11.22
C VAL A 34 -14.76 -9.38 -11.85
N LEU A 35 -13.89 -9.14 -12.83
CA LEU A 35 -13.88 -7.88 -13.60
C LEU A 35 -15.25 -7.62 -14.23
N GLN A 36 -15.86 -8.63 -14.86
CA GLN A 36 -17.17 -8.47 -15.48
C GLN A 36 -18.24 -8.11 -14.45
N ARG A 37 -18.31 -8.81 -13.30
CA ARG A 37 -19.27 -8.47 -12.24
C ARG A 37 -19.07 -7.06 -11.68
N TRP A 38 -17.82 -6.61 -11.56
CA TRP A 38 -17.54 -5.24 -11.15
C TRP A 38 -17.99 -4.23 -12.21
N LEU A 39 -17.75 -4.51 -13.49
CA LEU A 39 -18.23 -3.68 -14.61
C LEU A 39 -19.77 -3.63 -14.68
N ASP A 40 -20.45 -4.70 -14.30
CA ASP A 40 -21.91 -4.78 -14.28
C ASP A 40 -22.56 -3.83 -13.25
N ASN A 41 -21.77 -3.29 -12.29
CA ASN A 41 -22.23 -2.22 -11.41
C ASN A 41 -22.54 -0.92 -12.18
N PHE A 42 -21.87 -0.67 -13.31
CA PHE A 42 -21.93 0.57 -14.08
C PHE A 42 -22.92 0.45 -15.25
N LYS A 43 -24.02 1.23 -15.19
CA LYS A 43 -25.21 1.02 -16.03
C LYS A 43 -25.15 1.79 -17.34
N ASP A 44 -24.83 3.08 -17.27
CA ASP A 44 -24.81 3.96 -18.44
C ASP A 44 -23.40 4.18 -19.01
N GLU A 45 -23.30 4.88 -20.14
CA GLU A 45 -22.02 5.15 -20.82
C GLU A 45 -21.06 6.00 -19.97
N LYS A 46 -21.58 6.90 -19.13
CA LYS A 46 -20.78 7.78 -18.28
C LYS A 46 -20.16 6.98 -17.14
N GLU A 47 -20.97 6.15 -16.50
CA GLU A 47 -20.55 5.24 -15.44
C GLU A 47 -19.51 4.23 -15.98
N LYS A 48 -19.73 3.66 -17.16
CA LYS A 48 -18.78 2.75 -17.81
C LYS A 48 -17.46 3.44 -18.17
N TYR A 49 -17.52 4.68 -18.64
CA TYR A 49 -16.30 5.43 -18.93
C TYR A 49 -15.53 5.81 -17.66
N LEU A 50 -16.21 6.09 -16.54
CA LEU A 50 -15.55 6.23 -15.23
C LEU A 50 -14.81 4.95 -14.85
N ALA A 51 -15.48 3.79 -14.96
CA ALA A 51 -14.87 2.50 -14.66
C ALA A 51 -13.63 2.24 -15.52
N ALA A 52 -13.73 2.45 -16.84
CA ALA A 52 -12.60 2.32 -17.75
C ALA A 52 -11.46 3.29 -17.42
N SER A 53 -11.77 4.56 -17.14
CA SER A 53 -10.76 5.56 -16.77
C SER A 53 -9.96 5.11 -15.54
N VAL A 54 -10.63 4.55 -14.55
CA VAL A 54 -9.97 4.01 -13.35
C VAL A 54 -9.12 2.79 -13.67
N LEU A 55 -9.62 1.85 -14.47
CA LEU A 55 -8.86 0.67 -14.88
C LEU A 55 -7.58 1.04 -15.65
N SER A 56 -7.63 2.11 -16.44
CA SER A 56 -6.47 2.59 -17.22
C SER A 56 -5.39 3.25 -16.37
N GLU A 57 -5.76 3.78 -15.21
CA GLU A 57 -4.85 4.45 -14.26
C GLU A 57 -4.41 3.51 -13.13
N LEU A 58 -4.90 2.27 -13.12
CA LEU A 58 -4.63 1.31 -12.06
C LEU A 58 -3.15 0.92 -12.01
N ILE A 59 -2.50 1.21 -10.90
CA ILE A 59 -1.17 0.70 -10.57
C ILE A 59 -1.36 -0.63 -9.84
N TYR A 60 -1.20 -1.72 -10.57
CA TYR A 60 -1.28 -3.06 -10.00
C TYR A 60 0.11 -3.65 -9.79
N ARG A 61 0.45 -3.96 -8.53
CA ARG A 61 1.66 -4.69 -8.14
C ARG A 61 1.29 -6.16 -7.95
N ASN A 62 1.61 -6.99 -8.94
CA ASN A 62 1.36 -8.43 -8.90
C ASN A 62 2.23 -9.13 -7.83
N ARG A 63 2.03 -10.44 -7.61
CA ARG A 63 2.79 -11.21 -6.60
C ARG A 63 4.29 -11.14 -6.84
N GLU A 64 4.74 -11.26 -8.09
CA GLU A 64 6.16 -11.16 -8.43
C GLU A 64 6.75 -9.79 -8.06
N THR A 65 5.98 -8.72 -8.27
CA THR A 65 6.38 -7.36 -7.88
C THR A 65 6.44 -7.24 -6.37
N VAL A 66 5.45 -7.76 -5.64
CA VAL A 66 5.44 -7.77 -4.16
C VAL A 66 6.61 -8.60 -3.61
N THR A 67 6.94 -9.74 -4.21
CA THR A 67 8.13 -10.52 -3.89
C THR A 67 9.41 -9.74 -4.16
N SER A 68 9.48 -9.01 -5.28
CA SER A 68 10.61 -8.14 -5.60
C SER A 68 10.76 -7.00 -4.59
N MET A 69 9.64 -6.44 -4.08
CA MET A 69 9.67 -5.47 -2.98
C MET A 69 10.23 -6.10 -1.70
N GLY A 70 9.84 -7.33 -1.35
CA GLY A 70 10.42 -8.05 -0.21
C GLY A 70 11.93 -8.31 -0.35
N TYR A 71 12.39 -8.66 -1.56
CA TYR A 71 13.83 -8.74 -1.85
C TYR A 71 14.50 -7.38 -1.67
N ASN A 72 13.94 -6.31 -2.24
CA ASN A 72 14.49 -4.96 -2.10
C ASN A 72 14.60 -4.53 -0.63
N ILE A 73 13.59 -4.84 0.18
CA ILE A 73 13.63 -4.59 1.63
C ILE A 73 14.79 -5.35 2.28
N SER A 74 14.86 -6.66 2.06
CA SER A 74 15.80 -7.54 2.76
C SER A 74 17.23 -7.38 2.28
N SER A 75 17.47 -7.10 1.00
CA SER A 75 18.82 -7.06 0.44
C SER A 75 19.38 -5.65 0.19
N ILE A 76 18.54 -4.60 0.23
CA ILE A 76 18.98 -3.23 -0.05
C ILE A 76 18.58 -2.29 1.09
N ILE A 77 17.28 -2.08 1.29
CA ILE A 77 16.79 -1.02 2.19
C ILE A 77 17.22 -1.27 3.63
N LEU A 78 16.93 -2.44 4.19
CA LEU A 78 17.24 -2.73 5.59
C LEU A 78 18.76 -2.73 5.84
N PRO A 79 19.59 -3.43 5.02
CA PRO A 79 21.04 -3.32 5.10
C PRO A 79 21.55 -1.88 5.12
N GLN A 80 21.14 -1.09 4.14
CA GLN A 80 21.57 0.30 4.00
C GLN A 80 21.22 1.13 5.24
N ILE A 81 19.99 1.01 5.76
CA ILE A 81 19.58 1.74 6.96
C ILE A 81 20.41 1.30 8.18
N LEU A 82 20.69 0.01 8.33
CA LEU A 82 21.49 -0.48 9.46
C LEU A 82 22.95 0.02 9.40
N GLU A 83 23.51 0.14 8.19
CA GLU A 83 24.83 0.75 8.00
C GLU A 83 24.82 2.26 8.25
N GLU A 84 23.87 3.00 7.66
CA GLU A 84 23.72 4.45 7.82
C GLU A 84 23.56 4.86 9.29
N LEU A 85 22.98 3.98 10.12
CA LEU A 85 22.76 4.19 11.54
C LEU A 85 23.87 3.62 12.44
N ASP A 86 24.93 3.04 11.85
CA ASP A 86 26.03 2.37 12.56
C ASP A 86 25.54 1.29 13.54
N ILE A 87 24.52 0.52 13.11
CA ILE A 87 23.91 -0.55 13.91
C ILE A 87 24.52 -1.90 13.58
N TYR A 88 24.76 -2.16 12.30
CA TYR A 88 25.32 -3.42 11.81
C TYR A 88 26.01 -3.19 10.46
N HIS A 89 27.28 -3.56 10.36
CA HIS A 89 28.04 -3.46 9.11
C HIS A 89 27.90 -4.73 8.27
N ILE A 90 27.67 -4.56 6.98
CA ILE A 90 27.33 -5.61 6.02
C ILE A 90 28.33 -5.56 4.87
N GLU A 91 29.38 -6.36 5.00
CA GLU A 91 30.42 -6.49 3.98
C GLU A 91 29.98 -7.34 2.79
N ASP A 92 29.09 -8.31 3.03
CA ASP A 92 28.69 -9.33 2.06
C ASP A 92 27.18 -9.57 2.14
N ILE A 93 26.50 -9.42 1.01
CA ILE A 93 25.05 -9.54 0.93
C ILE A 93 24.56 -10.98 1.06
N GLU A 94 25.30 -11.97 0.55
CA GLU A 94 24.94 -13.38 0.66
C GLU A 94 25.03 -13.84 2.13
N LYS A 95 26.10 -13.43 2.81
CA LYS A 95 26.27 -13.66 4.25
C LYS A 95 25.15 -13.00 5.05
N TRP A 96 24.82 -11.75 4.74
CA TRP A 96 23.70 -11.05 5.38
C TRP A 96 22.37 -11.80 5.20
N MET A 97 22.05 -12.21 3.96
CA MET A 97 20.84 -12.96 3.67
C MET A 97 20.82 -14.30 4.44
N ASN A 98 21.97 -14.97 4.57
CA ASN A 98 22.11 -16.17 5.39
C ASN A 98 21.90 -15.88 6.89
N ASP A 99 22.42 -14.75 7.39
CA ASP A 99 22.32 -14.38 8.81
C ASP A 99 20.88 -14.08 9.22
N ILE A 100 20.13 -13.32 8.40
CA ILE A 100 18.72 -13.01 8.69
C ILE A 100 17.82 -14.24 8.55
N ASN A 101 18.18 -15.22 7.73
CA ASN A 101 17.40 -16.46 7.52
C ASN A 101 17.82 -17.62 8.44
N SER A 102 18.93 -17.51 9.16
CA SER A 102 19.43 -18.57 10.04
C SER A 102 18.93 -18.40 11.48
N PRO A 103 18.22 -19.37 12.08
CA PRO A 103 17.74 -19.27 13.46
C PRO A 103 18.81 -18.90 14.49
N LYS A 104 20.05 -19.38 14.29
CA LYS A 104 21.19 -19.10 15.19
C LYS A 104 21.66 -17.65 15.04
N HIS A 105 21.82 -17.17 13.82
CA HIS A 105 22.36 -15.83 13.54
C HIS A 105 21.31 -14.75 13.77
N ALA A 106 20.06 -14.96 13.35
CA ALA A 106 18.97 -14.00 13.51
C ALA A 106 18.73 -13.61 14.99
N ARG A 107 18.91 -14.55 15.92
CA ARG A 107 18.85 -14.28 17.38
C ARG A 107 19.93 -13.31 17.85
N ASN A 108 21.06 -13.23 17.17
CA ASN A 108 22.22 -12.43 17.54
C ASN A 108 22.30 -11.09 16.83
N LEU A 109 21.50 -10.88 15.79
CA LEU A 109 21.41 -9.59 15.11
C LEU A 109 20.87 -8.49 16.04
N PRO A 110 21.35 -7.25 15.89
CA PRO A 110 21.04 -6.13 16.78
C PRO A 110 19.69 -5.46 16.50
N PHE A 111 18.80 -6.10 15.75
CA PHE A 111 17.46 -5.57 15.47
C PHE A 111 16.38 -6.64 15.65
N ARG A 112 15.13 -6.21 15.82
CA ARG A 112 13.95 -7.07 15.79
C ARG A 112 12.89 -6.51 14.87
N THR A 113 12.02 -7.36 14.35
CA THR A 113 10.88 -6.98 13.53
C THR A 113 9.60 -7.05 14.35
N SER A 114 8.65 -6.17 14.09
CA SER A 114 7.35 -6.17 14.75
C SER A 114 6.28 -5.62 13.80
N VAL A 115 5.03 -5.66 14.27
CA VAL A 115 3.86 -5.14 13.57
C VAL A 115 3.28 -3.97 14.35
N ILE A 116 2.73 -3.00 13.64
CA ILE A 116 2.01 -1.89 14.28
C ILE A 116 0.68 -2.45 14.78
N ASN A 117 0.50 -2.50 16.09
CA ASN A 117 -0.79 -2.85 16.69
C ASN A 117 -1.41 -1.56 17.19
N ASN A 118 -2.67 -1.29 16.84
CA ASN A 118 -3.40 -0.24 17.54
C ASN A 118 -3.55 -0.68 19.00
N VAL A 119 -3.32 0.23 19.95
CA VAL A 119 -3.34 -0.05 21.40
C VAL A 119 -4.71 -0.60 21.87
N ASP A 120 -5.76 -0.39 21.08
CA ASP A 120 -7.09 -1.00 21.20
C ASP A 120 -7.20 -2.47 20.74
N SER A 121 -6.11 -3.23 20.66
CA SER A 121 -6.07 -4.67 20.32
C SER A 121 -6.63 -5.06 18.94
N LYS A 122 -6.99 -4.09 18.10
CA LYS A 122 -7.26 -4.32 16.67
C LYS A 122 -5.93 -4.28 15.92
N VAL A 123 -5.33 -5.46 15.81
CA VAL A 123 -4.19 -5.72 14.95
C VAL A 123 -4.44 -5.12 13.56
N THR A 124 -3.49 -4.36 13.01
CA THR A 124 -3.62 -3.87 11.64
C THR A 124 -3.51 -5.07 10.70
N LYS A 125 -4.66 -5.56 10.22
CA LYS A 125 -4.74 -6.74 9.36
C LYS A 125 -3.78 -6.70 8.18
N SER A 126 -3.50 -5.52 7.60
CA SER A 126 -2.53 -5.34 6.52
C SER A 126 -1.09 -5.59 6.98
N GLY A 127 -0.66 -4.92 8.05
CA GLY A 127 0.68 -5.07 8.64
C GLY A 127 1.03 -6.51 9.02
N ASP A 128 0.08 -7.27 9.59
CA ASP A 128 0.29 -8.70 9.89
C ASP A 128 0.51 -9.53 8.63
N VAL A 129 -0.31 -9.30 7.60
CA VAL A 129 -0.22 -10.04 6.33
C VAL A 129 1.12 -9.76 5.66
N ILE A 130 1.56 -8.50 5.65
CA ILE A 130 2.87 -8.12 5.11
C ILE A 130 4.01 -8.70 5.94
N HIS A 131 3.96 -8.57 7.27
CA HIS A 131 4.99 -9.13 8.15
C HIS A 131 5.08 -10.65 8.03
N THR A 132 3.96 -11.34 8.01
CA THR A 132 3.90 -12.81 7.84
C THR A 132 4.49 -13.22 6.49
N PHE A 133 4.13 -12.50 5.42
CA PHE A 133 4.71 -12.72 4.10
C PHE A 133 6.24 -12.53 4.12
N LEU A 134 6.71 -11.40 4.66
CA LEU A 134 8.13 -11.08 4.69
C LEU A 134 8.93 -12.07 5.57
N GLN A 135 8.39 -12.46 6.72
CA GLN A 135 9.00 -13.46 7.58
C GLN A 135 9.06 -14.84 6.91
N ARG A 136 8.00 -15.25 6.22
CA ARG A 136 7.99 -16.57 5.57
C ARG A 136 9.09 -16.68 4.51
N ASP A 137 9.30 -15.61 3.75
CA ASP A 137 10.09 -15.67 2.51
C ASP A 137 11.50 -15.05 2.65
N PHE A 138 11.76 -14.17 3.63
CA PHE A 138 12.99 -13.37 3.66
C PHE A 138 13.76 -13.35 4.97
N PHE A 139 13.16 -13.70 6.11
CA PHE A 139 13.88 -13.68 7.38
C PHE A 139 13.31 -14.62 8.46
N ASP A 140 14.17 -15.16 9.31
CA ASP A 140 13.77 -16.12 10.33
C ASP A 140 12.89 -15.51 11.43
N LYS A 141 11.92 -16.30 11.89
CA LYS A 141 10.95 -15.90 12.93
C LYS A 141 11.56 -15.44 14.25
N ASN A 142 12.81 -15.80 14.57
CA ASN A 142 13.49 -15.34 15.78
C ASN A 142 13.82 -13.83 15.74
N LEU A 143 13.70 -13.18 14.58
CA LEU A 143 13.73 -11.72 14.49
C LEU A 143 12.42 -11.08 14.94
N GLY A 144 11.31 -11.81 14.97
CA GLY A 144 10.01 -11.29 15.40
C GLY A 144 9.97 -10.99 16.91
N VAL A 145 9.37 -9.87 17.28
CA VAL A 145 9.02 -9.51 18.65
C VAL A 145 7.62 -8.90 18.69
N LYS A 146 6.86 -9.18 19.75
CA LYS A 146 5.59 -8.49 19.99
C LYS A 146 5.82 -7.10 20.58
N VAL A 147 4.95 -6.15 20.26
CA VAL A 147 5.07 -4.75 20.69
C VAL A 147 5.22 -4.62 22.21
N GLU A 148 4.41 -5.37 22.97
CA GLU A 148 4.42 -5.37 24.45
C GLU A 148 5.74 -5.87 25.08
N ASN A 149 6.62 -6.47 24.28
CA ASN A 149 7.91 -6.97 24.73
C ASN A 149 9.08 -6.09 24.26
N ILE A 150 8.84 -5.03 23.47
CA ILE A 150 9.91 -4.17 22.94
C ILE A 150 10.70 -3.49 24.07
N GLU A 151 10.01 -2.99 25.10
CA GLU A 151 10.64 -2.34 26.25
C GLU A 151 11.58 -3.28 27.03
N LYS A 152 11.28 -4.58 27.02
CA LYS A 152 12.03 -5.63 27.72
C LYS A 152 13.22 -6.16 26.91
N LEU A 153 13.42 -5.66 25.68
CA LEU A 153 14.51 -6.14 24.83
C LEU A 153 15.88 -5.79 25.42
N PRO A 154 16.85 -6.69 25.32
CA PRO A 154 18.17 -6.46 25.90
C PRO A 154 18.91 -5.30 25.18
N PRO A 155 19.84 -4.60 25.85
CA PRO A 155 20.55 -3.43 25.29
C PRO A 155 21.31 -3.66 23.98
N ARG A 156 21.61 -4.94 23.65
CA ARG A 156 22.21 -5.32 22.36
C ARG A 156 21.28 -5.09 21.17
N ILE A 157 19.96 -5.01 21.39
CA ILE A 157 18.99 -4.70 20.34
C ILE A 157 18.90 -3.18 20.23
N LYS A 158 19.37 -2.66 19.10
CA LYS A 158 19.49 -1.23 18.79
C LYS A 158 18.37 -0.71 17.90
N ALA A 159 17.72 -1.58 17.12
CA ALA A 159 16.62 -1.18 16.24
C ALA A 159 15.39 -2.09 16.32
N ILE A 160 14.22 -1.50 16.07
CA ILE A 160 12.97 -2.20 15.83
C ILE A 160 12.47 -1.84 14.43
N VAL A 161 12.18 -2.83 13.61
CA VAL A 161 11.74 -2.69 12.22
C VAL A 161 10.26 -3.04 12.12
N PHE A 162 9.49 -2.16 11.53
CA PHE A 162 8.06 -2.32 11.28
C PHE A 162 7.79 -2.31 9.78
N PHE A 163 6.87 -3.17 9.34
CA PHE A 163 6.44 -3.27 7.94
C PHE A 163 4.94 -2.97 7.81
N ASP A 164 4.55 -2.40 6.69
CA ASP A 164 3.14 -2.18 6.33
C ASP A 164 2.97 -2.16 4.80
N ASP A 165 1.74 -2.18 4.32
CA ASP A 165 1.47 -2.08 2.89
C ASP A 165 1.61 -0.64 2.38
N MET A 166 1.11 0.34 3.13
CA MET A 166 1.14 1.74 2.72
C MET A 166 1.16 2.75 3.87
N LEU A 167 2.00 3.79 3.74
CA LEU A 167 1.86 5.03 4.51
C LEU A 167 1.11 6.08 3.71
N GLY A 168 -0.20 6.21 3.98
CA GLY A 168 -1.06 7.27 3.43
C GLY A 168 -0.88 8.60 4.16
N SER A 169 -1.81 8.96 5.05
CA SER A 169 -1.72 10.18 5.88
C SER A 169 -0.67 10.06 7.00
N GLY A 170 -0.26 8.84 7.34
CA GLY A 170 0.62 8.56 8.48
C GLY A 170 -0.06 8.64 9.85
N THR A 171 -1.39 8.77 9.92
CA THR A 171 -2.12 8.84 11.21
C THR A 171 -1.88 7.60 12.07
N GLN A 172 -1.89 6.39 11.47
CA GLN A 172 -1.70 5.14 12.23
C GLN A 172 -0.33 5.08 12.90
N ILE A 173 0.75 5.36 12.18
CA ILE A 173 2.11 5.35 12.75
C ILE A 173 2.29 6.50 13.76
N ASP A 174 1.71 7.68 13.52
CA ASP A 174 1.78 8.82 14.45
C ASP A 174 1.08 8.49 15.79
N THR A 175 -0.12 7.90 15.72
CA THR A 175 -0.84 7.41 16.90
C THR A 175 -0.05 6.32 17.61
N PHE A 176 0.44 5.32 16.87
CA PHE A 176 1.24 4.24 17.44
C PHE A 176 2.48 4.74 18.18
N MET A 177 3.26 5.64 17.57
CA MET A 177 4.45 6.20 18.19
C MET A 177 4.14 7.01 19.46
N LYS A 178 3.01 7.75 19.49
CA LYS A 178 2.56 8.51 20.66
C LYS A 178 2.09 7.61 21.80
N GLU A 179 1.33 6.56 21.50
CA GLU A 179 0.75 5.70 22.53
C GLU A 179 1.77 4.75 23.14
N THR A 180 2.79 4.36 22.38
CA THR A 180 3.82 3.41 22.82
C THR A 180 5.08 4.07 23.37
N ASN A 181 5.24 5.39 23.21
CA ASN A 181 6.44 6.14 23.59
C ASN A 181 7.76 5.52 23.06
N LEU A 182 7.71 4.80 21.91
CA LEU A 182 8.87 4.11 21.37
C LEU A 182 10.05 5.04 21.05
N ASP A 183 9.78 6.31 20.75
CA ASP A 183 10.82 7.31 20.48
C ASP A 183 11.74 7.55 21.69
N GLU A 184 11.27 7.26 22.91
CA GLU A 184 11.98 7.49 24.17
C GLU A 184 12.85 6.29 24.59
N LEU A 185 12.69 5.11 23.97
CA LEU A 185 13.38 3.87 24.38
C LEU A 185 14.88 3.81 24.08
N GLY A 186 15.44 4.85 23.46
CA GLY A 186 16.85 4.90 23.03
C GLY A 186 17.21 3.88 21.94
N LYS A 187 16.20 3.36 21.22
CA LYS A 187 16.36 2.46 20.07
C LYS A 187 15.91 3.17 18.80
N LYS A 188 16.50 2.82 17.67
CA LYS A 188 16.04 3.29 16.35
C LYS A 188 14.75 2.55 15.96
N ILE A 189 13.78 3.31 15.48
CA ILE A 189 12.52 2.79 14.99
C ILE A 189 12.54 2.93 13.48
N ILE A 190 12.57 1.81 12.77
CA ILE A 190 12.65 1.77 11.31
C ILE A 190 11.28 1.33 10.79
N PHE A 191 10.65 2.14 9.96
CA PHE A 191 9.36 1.83 9.35
C PHE A 191 9.50 1.73 7.83
N ILE A 192 9.18 0.56 7.28
CA ILE A 192 9.39 0.22 5.86
C ILE A 192 8.05 -0.23 5.27
N PRO A 193 7.21 0.70 4.80
CA PRO A 193 6.03 0.34 4.04
C PRO A 193 6.38 0.01 2.58
N PHE A 194 5.56 -0.77 1.88
CA PHE A 194 5.78 -0.97 0.43
C PHE A 194 5.63 0.33 -0.35
N ALA A 195 4.61 1.14 -0.04
CA ALA A 195 4.44 2.46 -0.64
C ALA A 195 4.24 3.55 0.42
N ALA A 196 4.66 4.77 0.15
CA ALA A 196 4.34 5.90 1.02
C ALA A 196 4.16 7.20 0.25
N LEU A 197 3.23 8.05 0.70
CA LEU A 197 3.20 9.44 0.25
C LEU A 197 4.42 10.19 0.77
N ARG A 198 5.20 10.77 -0.15
CA ARG A 198 6.44 11.50 0.14
C ARG A 198 6.25 12.58 1.21
N ASP A 199 5.22 13.41 1.08
CA ASP A 199 4.96 14.50 2.03
C ASP A 199 4.60 13.98 3.43
N SER A 200 3.84 12.89 3.50
CA SER A 200 3.51 12.24 4.76
C SER A 200 4.74 11.60 5.39
N THR A 201 5.62 10.97 4.62
CA THR A 201 6.90 10.43 5.10
C THR A 201 7.72 11.54 5.76
N ILE A 202 7.94 12.66 5.07
CA ILE A 202 8.74 13.78 5.57
C ILE A 202 8.12 14.34 6.86
N ARG A 203 6.80 14.63 6.82
CA ARG A 203 6.07 15.20 7.96
C ARG A 203 6.06 14.32 9.19
N ILE A 204 5.89 12.99 9.04
CA ILE A 204 5.87 12.09 10.20
C ILE A 204 7.27 11.85 10.73
N GLN A 205 8.26 11.60 9.86
CA GLN A 205 9.63 11.37 10.29
C GLN A 205 10.18 12.57 11.06
N SER A 206 9.88 13.82 10.64
CA SER A 206 10.36 15.02 11.33
C SER A 206 9.83 15.21 12.76
N LYS A 207 8.80 14.46 13.17
CA LYS A 207 8.21 14.55 14.52
C LYS A 207 8.96 13.74 15.58
N TYR A 208 9.73 12.74 15.17
CA TYR A 208 10.31 11.76 16.08
C TYR A 208 11.81 11.66 15.85
N LYS A 209 12.59 11.68 16.93
CA LYS A 209 14.06 11.72 16.83
C LYS A 209 14.65 10.40 16.33
N ASN A 210 14.00 9.30 16.65
CA ASN A 210 14.49 7.95 16.40
C ASN A 210 13.73 7.20 15.32
N LEU A 211 12.72 7.82 14.70
CA LEU A 211 11.98 7.24 13.59
C LEU A 211 12.71 7.45 12.25
N ILE A 212 12.89 6.39 11.49
CA ILE A 212 13.32 6.39 10.10
C ILE A 212 12.20 5.75 9.29
N ILE A 213 11.72 6.43 8.25
CA ILE A 213 10.72 5.91 7.32
C ILE A 213 11.38 5.76 5.95
N ARG A 214 11.43 4.53 5.44
CA ARG A 214 12.00 4.24 4.12
C ARG A 214 11.06 3.32 3.32
N PRO A 215 10.13 3.89 2.52
CA PRO A 215 9.29 3.08 1.67
C PRO A 215 10.07 2.44 0.53
N VAL A 216 9.54 1.36 -0.06
CA VAL A 216 10.05 0.81 -1.33
C VAL A 216 9.69 1.74 -2.49
N GLU A 217 8.46 2.24 -2.52
CA GLU A 217 7.98 3.18 -3.52
C GLU A 217 7.48 4.49 -2.89
N TYR A 218 7.92 5.62 -3.44
CA TYR A 218 7.35 6.93 -3.10
C TYR A 218 6.20 7.25 -4.06
N LEU A 219 5.06 7.58 -3.46
CA LEU A 219 3.90 8.15 -4.13
C LEU A 219 3.84 9.66 -3.84
N ASP A 220 3.18 10.37 -4.74
CA ASP A 220 2.96 11.81 -4.66
C ASP A 220 1.57 12.16 -5.21
N GLU A 221 1.26 13.44 -5.32
CA GLU A 221 -0.02 13.92 -5.87
C GLU A 221 -0.32 13.42 -7.30
N ASN A 222 0.71 13.07 -8.09
CA ASN A 222 0.53 12.55 -9.44
C ASN A 222 0.01 11.11 -9.46
N HIS A 223 -0.05 10.45 -8.30
CA HIS A 223 -0.61 9.11 -8.16
C HIS A 223 -2.09 9.13 -7.77
N SER A 224 -2.65 10.31 -7.43
CA SER A 224 -4.09 10.45 -7.26
C SER A 224 -4.80 10.25 -8.60
N PHE A 225 -5.88 9.46 -8.61
CA PHE A 225 -6.75 9.36 -9.77
C PHE A 225 -7.35 10.74 -10.09
N PHE A 226 -7.70 11.49 -9.04
CA PHE A 226 -8.28 12.81 -9.14
C PHE A 226 -7.24 13.95 -9.18
N ARG A 227 -6.05 13.70 -9.72
CA ARG A 227 -5.07 14.77 -9.98
C ARG A 227 -5.51 15.69 -11.12
N ALA A 228 -5.10 16.96 -11.06
CA ALA A 228 -5.43 17.96 -12.08
C ALA A 228 -4.85 17.61 -13.47
N SER A 229 -3.71 16.90 -13.51
CA SER A 229 -3.04 16.48 -14.74
C SER A 229 -3.66 15.26 -15.42
N ASN A 230 -4.68 14.62 -14.82
CA ASN A 230 -5.33 13.46 -15.41
C ASN A 230 -6.25 13.89 -16.57
N ARG A 231 -5.74 13.78 -17.79
CA ARG A 231 -6.45 14.15 -19.03
C ARG A 231 -7.66 13.27 -19.34
N ARG A 232 -7.77 12.08 -18.75
CA ARG A 232 -8.94 11.19 -18.98
C ARG A 232 -10.20 11.72 -18.30
N ILE A 233 -10.03 12.38 -17.15
CA ILE A 233 -11.14 12.95 -16.39
C ILE A 233 -11.28 14.46 -16.59
N ASN A 234 -10.46 15.04 -17.47
CA ASN A 234 -10.46 16.47 -17.79
C ASN A 234 -10.22 16.66 -19.29
N ARG A 235 -11.30 16.67 -20.08
CA ARG A 235 -11.26 16.92 -21.52
C ARG A 235 -11.91 18.25 -21.83
N GLU A 236 -11.09 19.16 -22.33
CA GLU A 236 -11.49 20.49 -22.79
C GLU A 236 -12.74 20.40 -23.68
N TYR A 237 -13.74 21.25 -23.41
CA TYR A 237 -15.04 21.30 -24.11
C TYR A 237 -16.03 20.13 -23.90
N PHE A 238 -15.66 19.05 -23.21
CA PHE A 238 -16.57 17.90 -22.98
C PHE A 238 -16.96 17.71 -21.51
N TYR A 239 -15.98 17.77 -20.60
CA TYR A 239 -16.18 17.62 -19.17
C TYR A 239 -14.93 18.01 -18.38
N THR A 240 -15.17 18.46 -17.16
CA THR A 240 -14.13 18.87 -16.21
C THR A 240 -13.86 17.78 -15.19
N HIS A 241 -12.73 17.94 -14.49
CA HIS A 241 -12.41 17.19 -13.29
C HIS A 241 -13.58 17.11 -12.29
N ASN A 242 -14.24 18.25 -12.03
CA ASN A 242 -15.34 18.33 -11.07
C ASN A 242 -16.57 17.58 -11.54
N ASP A 243 -16.83 17.51 -12.85
CA ASP A 243 -17.93 16.69 -13.38
C ASP A 243 -17.70 15.20 -13.10
N PHE A 244 -16.45 14.75 -13.25
CA PHE A 244 -16.03 13.38 -12.96
C PHE A 244 -16.09 13.04 -11.47
N LEU A 245 -15.60 13.94 -10.62
CA LEU A 245 -15.66 13.77 -9.17
C LEU A 245 -17.12 13.71 -8.71
N ARG A 246 -18.00 14.58 -9.22
CA ARG A 246 -19.44 14.54 -8.91
C ARG A 246 -20.06 13.21 -9.33
N LEU A 247 -19.83 12.76 -10.57
CA LEU A 247 -20.30 11.46 -11.04
C LEU A 247 -19.85 10.32 -10.13
N TYR A 248 -18.57 10.32 -9.74
CA TYR A 248 -18.02 9.32 -8.84
C TYR A 248 -18.70 9.32 -7.46
N ILE A 249 -18.81 10.50 -6.85
CA ILE A 249 -19.44 10.68 -5.55
C ILE A 249 -20.92 10.27 -5.60
N ASP A 250 -21.64 10.61 -6.67
CA ASP A 250 -23.05 10.23 -6.85
C ASP A 250 -23.20 8.70 -6.93
N ILE A 251 -22.32 8.00 -7.65
CA ILE A 251 -22.30 6.54 -7.69
C ILE A 251 -22.03 5.97 -6.30
N CYS A 252 -21.06 6.50 -5.57
CA CYS A 252 -20.76 6.03 -4.22
C CYS A 252 -21.95 6.24 -3.28
N ASN A 253 -22.57 7.42 -3.28
CA ASN A 253 -23.72 7.75 -2.45
C ASN A 253 -24.92 6.85 -2.77
N LYS A 254 -25.23 6.66 -4.06
CA LYS A 254 -26.33 5.79 -4.53
C LYS A 254 -26.16 4.34 -4.09
N ASN A 255 -24.93 3.86 -3.95
CA ASN A 255 -24.62 2.48 -3.60
C ASN A 255 -24.14 2.31 -2.15
N SER A 256 -24.29 3.33 -1.30
CA SER A 256 -23.89 3.33 0.11
C SER A 256 -22.41 3.00 0.33
N ILE A 257 -21.54 3.41 -0.61
CA ILE A 257 -20.10 3.24 -0.52
C ILE A 257 -19.53 4.36 0.35
N SER A 258 -19.03 4.01 1.53
CA SER A 258 -18.44 4.97 2.46
C SER A 258 -17.00 5.34 2.07
N ASN A 259 -16.56 6.53 2.49
CA ASN A 259 -15.24 7.09 2.22
C ASN A 259 -14.83 6.99 0.74
N PRO A 260 -15.54 7.62 -0.21
CA PRO A 260 -15.30 7.42 -1.64
C PRO A 260 -13.83 7.58 -2.04
N LEU A 261 -13.15 8.63 -1.59
CA LEU A 261 -11.75 8.90 -1.93
C LEU A 261 -10.74 8.09 -1.10
N GLY A 262 -11.19 7.09 -0.35
CA GLY A 262 -10.36 6.33 0.57
C GLY A 262 -9.92 7.14 1.78
N PHE A 263 -9.14 6.51 2.66
CA PHE A 263 -8.61 7.13 3.86
C PHE A 263 -7.67 8.29 3.51
N GLY A 264 -7.85 9.43 4.19
CA GLY A 264 -7.11 10.66 3.91
C GLY A 264 -7.52 11.39 2.63
N ASN A 265 -8.60 10.96 1.97
CA ASN A 265 -9.09 11.53 0.70
C ASN A 265 -8.04 11.53 -0.42
N LEU A 266 -7.17 10.51 -0.46
CA LEU A 266 -6.06 10.45 -1.41
C LEU A 266 -6.51 10.07 -2.83
N GLY A 267 -7.61 9.32 -2.95
CA GLY A 267 -8.21 8.94 -4.23
C GLY A 267 -7.26 8.10 -5.09
N LEU A 268 -6.53 7.16 -4.49
CA LEU A 268 -5.54 6.36 -5.21
C LEU A 268 -6.17 5.22 -6.02
N SER A 269 -5.40 4.70 -6.96
CA SER A 269 -5.71 3.48 -7.72
C SER A 269 -4.52 2.51 -7.70
N TYR A 270 -3.90 2.37 -6.53
CA TYR A 270 -2.71 1.58 -6.25
C TYR A 270 -3.05 0.29 -5.50
N VAL A 271 -2.94 -0.86 -6.16
CA VAL A 271 -3.35 -2.16 -5.63
C VAL A 271 -2.16 -3.10 -5.57
N LEU A 272 -2.01 -3.79 -4.44
CA LEU A 272 -1.04 -4.87 -4.28
C LEU A 272 -1.76 -6.21 -4.45
N ALA A 273 -1.05 -7.24 -4.90
CA ALA A 273 -1.66 -8.55 -5.07
C ALA A 273 -2.21 -9.11 -3.75
N ASN A 274 -1.53 -8.84 -2.63
CA ASN A 274 -1.85 -9.36 -1.31
C ASN A 274 -2.73 -8.43 -0.45
N SER A 275 -2.91 -7.17 -0.82
CA SER A 275 -3.81 -6.23 -0.12
C SER A 275 -4.27 -5.08 -1.01
N THR A 276 -5.42 -4.49 -0.69
CA THR A 276 -5.81 -3.20 -1.28
C THR A 276 -5.76 -2.12 -0.20
N PRO A 277 -4.75 -1.22 -0.22
CA PRO A 277 -4.67 -0.12 0.72
C PRO A 277 -5.97 0.68 0.81
N ASN A 278 -6.36 1.09 2.01
CA ASN A 278 -7.63 1.80 2.24
C ASN A 278 -7.62 3.25 1.70
N ASN A 279 -6.47 3.73 1.22
CA ASN A 279 -6.28 5.02 0.57
C ASN A 279 -6.79 5.05 -0.88
N ASN A 280 -7.13 3.89 -1.43
CA ASN A 280 -7.69 3.75 -2.77
C ASN A 280 -9.15 4.17 -2.86
N LEU A 281 -9.59 4.47 -4.08
CA LEU A 281 -11.01 4.64 -4.42
C LEU A 281 -11.84 3.46 -3.89
N SER A 282 -12.79 3.75 -3.01
CA SER A 282 -13.47 2.72 -2.23
C SER A 282 -14.27 1.73 -3.07
N PHE A 283 -14.80 2.13 -4.23
CA PHE A 283 -15.55 1.20 -5.09
C PHE A 283 -14.71 0.01 -5.61
N LEU A 284 -13.38 0.06 -5.44
CA LEU A 284 -12.46 -0.97 -5.94
C LEU A 284 -12.52 -2.19 -5.04
N TRP A 285 -12.71 -1.98 -3.74
CA TRP A 285 -12.62 -3.02 -2.72
C TRP A 285 -13.87 -3.13 -1.83
N PHE A 286 -14.73 -2.11 -1.81
CA PHE A 286 -16.00 -2.11 -1.09
C PHE A 286 -16.96 -3.16 -1.68
N GLU A 287 -17.70 -3.85 -0.82
CA GLU A 287 -18.66 -4.89 -1.21
C GLU A 287 -19.88 -4.81 -0.30
N ASN A 288 -21.07 -4.84 -0.90
CA ASN A 288 -22.35 -5.03 -0.23
C ASN A 288 -23.31 -5.77 -1.17
N GLU A 289 -24.57 -5.97 -0.78
CA GLU A 289 -25.56 -6.67 -1.63
C GLU A 289 -25.78 -6.00 -3.00
N GLY A 290 -25.55 -4.69 -3.10
CA GLY A 290 -25.74 -3.90 -4.32
C GLY A 290 -24.47 -3.57 -5.09
N TRP A 291 -23.29 -3.89 -4.57
CA TRP A 291 -22.01 -3.50 -5.16
C TRP A 291 -21.00 -4.65 -5.11
N ASN A 292 -20.62 -5.13 -6.29
CA ASN A 292 -19.56 -6.14 -6.42
C ASN A 292 -18.19 -5.45 -6.41
N ARG A 293 -17.26 -5.89 -5.57
CA ARG A 293 -15.87 -5.40 -5.60
C ARG A 293 -15.04 -5.96 -6.76
N LEU A 294 -13.98 -5.26 -7.13
CA LEU A 294 -12.96 -5.75 -8.07
C LEU A 294 -11.80 -6.46 -7.34
N PHE A 295 -11.31 -5.85 -6.27
CA PHE A 295 -10.19 -6.33 -5.48
C PHE A 295 -10.62 -6.67 -4.06
N LYS A 296 -9.96 -7.65 -3.45
CA LYS A 296 -10.13 -7.89 -2.02
C LYS A 296 -9.35 -6.83 -1.25
N ARG A 297 -9.91 -6.40 -0.13
CA ARG A 297 -9.22 -5.54 0.83
C ARG A 297 -8.18 -6.35 1.59
#